data_AF-A0A964LN02-F1
#
_entry.id   AF-A0A964LN02-F1
#
_cell.length_a   1.000
_cell.length_b   1.000
_cell.length_c   1.000
_cell.angle_alpha   90.00
_cell.angle_beta   90.00
_cell.angle_gamma   90.00
#
_symmetry.space_group_name_H-M   'P 1'
#
loop_
_entity.id
_entity.type
_entity.pdbx_description
1 polymer ?
#
loop_
_entity_poly.entity_id
_entity_poly.type
_entity_poly.pdbx_seq_one_letter_code
_entity_poly.pdbx_strand_id
1 'polypeptide(L)'
;MEADLKAALLTAYARLLRPLVQILLRNGVSYAEFADTAKRVFVNTAATHIGKGKAEVSAAQIAIQTGLSQRETQEILDGRSQPAVNTNLA
;
A
#
# COMPACT_ATOMS: atom_id res chain seq x y z
N MET A 1 -10.88 12.09 21.21
CA MET A 1 -11.90 11.19 20.62
C MET A 1 -11.53 10.72 19.22
N GLU A 2 -11.35 11.59 18.21
CA GLU A 2 -11.02 11.13 16.85
C GLU A 2 -9.63 10.48 16.73
N ALA A 3 -8.63 11.06 17.41
CA ALA A 3 -7.29 10.48 17.50
C ALA A 3 -7.29 9.10 18.16
N ASP A 4 -8.16 8.90 19.16
CA ASP A 4 -8.29 7.64 19.90
C ASP A 4 -8.90 6.54 19.03
N LEU A 5 -9.88 6.88 18.18
CA LEU A 5 -10.46 5.95 17.21
C LEU A 5 -9.44 5.53 16.15
N LYS A 6 -8.69 6.50 15.60
CA LYS A 6 -7.63 6.20 14.62
C LYS A 6 -6.57 5.28 15.23
N ALA A 7 -6.16 5.54 16.47
CA ALA A 7 -5.21 4.68 17.18
C ALA A 7 -5.76 3.27 17.43
N ALA A 8 -7.02 3.15 17.83
CA ALA A 8 -7.69 1.86 18.01
C ALA A 8 -7.77 1.07 16.70
N LEU A 9 -8.12 1.73 15.59
CA LEU A 9 -8.16 1.13 14.26
C LEU A 9 -6.77 0.62 13.84
N LEU A 10 -5.73 1.44 14.00
CA LEU A 10 -4.35 1.05 13.67
C LEU A 10 -3.88 -0.13 14.53
N THR A 11 -4.26 -0.15 15.82
CA THR A 11 -3.95 -1.26 16.73
C THR A 11 -4.63 -2.55 16.28
N ALA A 12 -5.91 -2.50 15.91
CA ALA A 12 -6.64 -3.65 15.38
C ALA A 12 -6.04 -4.12 14.05
N TYR A 13 -5.70 -3.19 13.15
CA TYR A 13 -5.08 -3.50 11.87
C TYR A 13 -3.70 -4.16 12.04
N ALA A 14 -2.88 -3.69 12.99
CA ALA A 14 -1.59 -4.31 13.30
C ALA A 14 -1.74 -5.77 13.76
N ARG A 15 -2.82 -6.10 14.50
CA ARG A 15 -3.12 -7.48 14.90
C ARG A 15 -3.46 -8.36 13.70
N LEU A 16 -4.14 -7.83 12.69
CA LEU A 16 -4.44 -8.52 11.43
C LEU A 16 -3.21 -8.67 10.52
N LEU A 17 -2.34 -7.67 10.48
CA LEU A 17 -1.11 -7.71 9.69
C LEU A 17 -0.11 -8.73 10.22
N ARG A 18 -0.05 -8.95 11.54
CA ARG A 18 0.92 -9.87 12.15
C ARG A 18 0.93 -11.28 11.50
N PRO A 19 -0.20 -12.01 11.37
CA PRO A 19 -0.19 -13.31 10.70
C PRO A 19 0.17 -13.23 9.21
N LEU A 20 -0.21 -12.16 8.52
CA LEU A 20 0.13 -11.98 7.09
C LEU A 20 1.63 -11.78 6.90
N VAL A 21 2.24 -10.91 7.70
CA VAL A 21 3.69 -10.68 7.69
C VAL A 21 4.45 -11.95 8.07
N GLN A 22 3.94 -12.75 9.02
CA GLN A 22 4.54 -14.05 9.35
C GLN A 22 4.58 -15.00 8.14
N ILE A 23 3.54 -15.03 7.31
CA ILE A 23 3.54 -15.83 6.07
C ILE A 23 4.62 -15.33 5.11
N LEU A 24 4.72 -14.01 4.91
CA LEU A 24 5.74 -13.41 4.04
C LEU A 24 7.16 -13.76 4.50
N LEU A 25 7.45 -13.60 5.78
CA LEU A 25 8.76 -13.91 6.36
C LEU A 25 9.12 -15.39 6.22
N ARG A 26 8.16 -16.30 6.40
CA ARG A 26 8.37 -17.75 6.22
C ARG A 26 8.72 -18.13 4.78
N ASN A 27 8.42 -17.28 3.81
CA ASN A 27 8.69 -17.48 2.39
C ASN A 27 9.83 -16.59 1.87
N GLY A 28 10.66 -16.03 2.77
CA GLY A 28 11.84 -15.25 2.39
C GLY A 28 11.57 -13.84 1.86
N VAL A 29 10.33 -13.34 2.00
CA VAL A 29 9.98 -12.00 1.52
C VAL A 29 10.62 -10.94 2.42
N SER A 30 11.43 -10.08 1.82
CA SER A 30 12.07 -8.95 2.50
C SER A 30 11.08 -7.84 2.81
N TYR A 31 11.44 -6.96 3.76
CA TYR A 31 10.63 -5.78 4.06
C TYR A 31 10.44 -4.88 2.83
N ALA A 32 11.45 -4.76 1.97
CA ALA A 32 11.38 -3.95 0.75
C ALA A 32 10.29 -4.47 -0.21
N GLU A 33 10.24 -5.79 -0.44
CA GLU A 33 9.22 -6.44 -1.27
C GLU A 33 7.82 -6.28 -0.68
N PHE A 34 7.70 -6.46 0.65
CA PHE A 34 6.45 -6.21 1.35
C PHE A 34 6.00 -4.75 1.21
N ALA A 35 6.89 -3.80 1.49
CA ALA A 35 6.58 -2.37 1.47
C ALA A 35 6.15 -1.91 0.08
N ASP A 36 6.84 -2.39 -0.97
CA ASP A 36 6.49 -2.10 -2.35
C ASP A 36 5.11 -2.70 -2.73
N THR A 37 4.87 -3.96 -2.35
CA THR A 37 3.57 -4.62 -2.58
C THR A 37 2.44 -3.90 -1.84
N ALA A 38 2.62 -3.60 -0.56
CA ALA A 38 1.64 -2.91 0.27
C ALA A 38 1.32 -1.51 -0.27
N LYS A 39 2.34 -0.78 -0.74
CA LYS A 39 2.18 0.54 -1.34
C LYS A 39 1.30 0.49 -2.60
N ARG A 40 1.51 -0.48 -3.49
CA ARG A 40 0.67 -0.66 -4.69
C ARG A 40 -0.77 -0.99 -4.35
N VAL A 41 -0.97 -1.95 -3.45
CA VAL A 41 -2.31 -2.34 -3.00
C VAL A 41 -3.03 -1.12 -2.42
N PHE A 42 -2.34 -0.31 -1.63
CA PHE A 42 -2.89 0.92 -1.05
C PHE A 42 -3.28 1.95 -2.11
N VAL A 43 -2.39 2.24 -3.07
CA VAL A 43 -2.66 3.17 -4.19
C VAL A 43 -3.84 2.70 -5.04
N ASN A 44 -3.87 1.42 -5.43
CA ASN A 44 -4.93 0.86 -6.26
C ASN A 44 -6.29 0.85 -5.52
N THR A 45 -6.26 0.59 -4.21
CA THR A 45 -7.45 0.67 -3.36
C THR A 45 -7.96 2.11 -3.26
N ALA A 46 -7.06 3.08 -3.08
CA ALA A 46 -7.41 4.50 -3.06
C ALA A 46 -7.99 4.95 -4.40
N ALA A 47 -7.36 4.59 -5.52
CA ALA A 47 -7.85 4.87 -6.87
C ALA A 47 -9.28 4.32 -7.07
N THR A 48 -9.53 3.08 -6.65
CA THR A 48 -10.86 2.46 -6.72
C THR A 48 -11.87 3.13 -5.80
N HIS A 49 -11.45 3.54 -4.59
CA HIS A 49 -12.33 4.20 -3.63
C HIS A 49 -12.79 5.58 -4.12
N ILE A 50 -11.89 6.35 -4.74
CA ILE A 50 -12.21 7.67 -5.31
C ILE A 50 -13.00 7.54 -6.62
N GLY A 51 -12.67 6.53 -7.44
CA GLY A 51 -13.31 6.28 -8.74
C GLY A 51 -14.78 5.85 -8.64
N LYS A 52 -15.28 5.52 -7.46
CA LYS A 52 -16.71 5.28 -7.20
C LYS A 52 -17.50 6.59 -7.29
N GLY A 53 -17.73 7.07 -8.52
CA GLY A 53 -18.68 8.15 -8.83
C GLY A 53 -18.21 9.26 -9.78
N LYS A 54 -17.00 9.20 -10.37
CA LYS A 54 -16.49 10.22 -11.32
C LYS A 54 -15.63 9.58 -12.43
N ALA A 55 -15.30 10.39 -13.44
CA ALA A 55 -14.28 10.10 -14.46
C ALA A 55 -12.91 9.73 -13.84
N GLU A 56 -11.98 9.26 -14.69
CA GLU A 56 -10.62 8.87 -14.30
C GLU A 56 -10.02 9.80 -13.24
N VAL A 57 -9.68 9.22 -12.09
CA VAL A 57 -9.09 9.94 -10.95
C VAL A 57 -7.63 10.22 -11.26
N SER A 58 -7.19 11.48 -11.09
CA SER A 58 -5.80 11.83 -11.39
C SER A 58 -4.84 11.30 -10.32
N ALA A 59 -3.61 10.97 -10.72
CA ALA A 59 -2.56 10.55 -9.79
C ALA A 59 -2.28 11.60 -8.69
N ALA A 60 -2.50 12.89 -8.98
CA ALA A 60 -2.37 13.96 -8.00
C ALA A 60 -3.41 13.86 -6.87
N GLN A 61 -4.66 13.54 -7.21
CA GLN A 61 -5.72 13.35 -6.20
C GLN A 61 -5.44 12.15 -5.31
N ILE A 62 -4.98 11.05 -5.90
CA ILE A 62 -4.61 9.84 -5.17
C ILE A 62 -3.40 10.11 -4.26
N ALA A 63 -2.39 10.85 -4.74
CA ALA A 63 -1.23 11.25 -3.95
C ALA A 63 -1.63 12.08 -2.71
N ILE A 64 -2.53 13.05 -2.87
CA ILE A 64 -3.05 13.85 -1.75
C ILE A 64 -3.73 12.98 -0.70
N GLN A 65 -4.55 12.00 -1.12
CA GLN A 65 -5.27 11.13 -0.19
C GLN A 65 -4.37 10.09 0.49
N THR A 66 -3.40 9.56 -0.24
CA THR A 66 -2.51 8.49 0.26
C THR A 66 -1.30 9.03 1.02
N GLY A 67 -0.94 10.30 0.84
CA GLY A 67 0.27 10.90 1.37
C GLY A 67 1.55 10.51 0.62
N LEU A 68 1.43 9.84 -0.53
CA LEU A 68 2.55 9.48 -1.40
C LEU A 68 2.85 10.60 -2.41
N SER A 69 4.00 10.53 -3.07
CA SER A 69 4.30 11.50 -4.13
C SER A 69 3.47 11.22 -5.39
N GLN A 70 3.14 12.27 -6.15
CA GLN A 70 2.43 12.12 -7.43
C GLN A 70 3.21 11.24 -8.41
N ARG A 71 4.54 11.41 -8.47
CA ARG A 71 5.42 10.62 -9.33
C ARG A 71 5.33 9.13 -8.99
N GLU A 72 5.50 8.79 -7.72
CA GLU A 72 5.45 7.40 -7.25
C GLU A 72 4.06 6.78 -7.46
N THR A 73 3.01 7.55 -7.21
CA THR A 73 1.62 7.14 -7.49
C THR A 73 1.43 6.84 -8.97
N GLN A 74 1.92 7.71 -9.86
CA GLN A 74 1.84 7.51 -11.31
C GLN A 74 2.65 6.29 -11.77
N GLU A 75 3.85 6.07 -11.23
CA GLU A 75 4.67 4.89 -11.54
C GLU A 75 3.97 3.58 -11.15
N ILE A 76 3.24 3.58 -10.04
CA ILE A 76 2.41 2.44 -9.61
C ILE A 76 1.21 2.23 -10.53
N LEU A 77 0.49 3.30 -10.89
CA LEU A 77 -0.67 3.23 -11.78
C LEU A 77 -0.31 2.80 -13.19
N ASP A 78 0.86 3.22 -13.68
CA ASP A 78 1.39 2.85 -14.99
C ASP A 78 1.98 1.43 -15.01
N GLY A 79 1.97 0.72 -13.87
CA GLY A 79 2.53 -0.63 -13.73
C GLY A 79 4.06 -0.68 -13.88
N ARG A 80 4.75 0.46 -13.83
CA ARG A 80 6.19 0.58 -14.07
C ARG A 80 7.04 0.24 -12.87
N SER A 81 6.52 0.41 -11.66
CA SER A 81 7.17 -0.21 -10.51
C SER A 81 7.00 -1.72 -10.70
N GLN A 82 8.03 -2.55 -10.44
CA GLN A 82 7.88 -4.01 -10.21
C GLN A 82 8.39 -4.35 -8.81
N PRO A 83 7.79 -5.32 -8.09
CA PRO A 83 8.34 -5.75 -6.82
C PRO A 83 9.77 -6.23 -7.07
N ALA A 84 10.73 -5.57 -6.44
CA ALA A 84 12.13 -5.96 -6.53
C ALA A 84 12.29 -7.32 -5.83
N VAL A 85 12.17 -8.41 -6.59
CA VAL A 85 12.35 -9.76 -6.05
C VAL A 85 13.80 -9.91 -5.61
N ASN A 86 14.03 -9.94 -4.30
CA ASN A 86 15.37 -10.04 -3.74
C ASN A 86 15.67 -11.52 -3.47
N THR A 87 16.27 -12.20 -4.45
CA THR A 87 16.61 -13.63 -4.41
C THR A 87 17.72 -14.01 -3.41
N ASN A 88 18.25 -13.04 -2.64
CA ASN A 88 19.39 -13.24 -1.75
C ASN A 88 19.04 -13.82 -0.37
N LEU A 89 17.81 -14.31 -0.18
CA LEU A 89 17.30 -14.87 1.09
C LEU A 89 16.98 -16.39 1.01
N ALA A 90 17.38 -17.07 -0.06
CA ALA A 90 17.29 -18.52 -0.21
C ALA A 90 18.56 -19.24 0.25
#